data_AF-A0A2T0TXA3-F1
#
_entry.id   AF-A0A2T0TXA3-F1
#
_cell.length_a   1.000
_cell.length_b   1.000
_cell.length_c   1.000
_cell.angle_alpha   90.00
_cell.angle_beta   90.00
_cell.angle_gamma   90.00
#
_symmetry.space_group_name_H-M   'P 1'
#
loop_
_entity.id
_entity.type
_entity.pdbx_description
1 polymer ?
#
loop_
_entity_poly.entity_id
_entity_poly.type
_entity_poly.pdbx_seq_one_letter_code
_entity_poly.pdbx_strand_id
1 'polypeptide(L)' 'MELLKFGNRIKTSNGQEGTVQEDQEANSDEVKVMIDGEETASVLKAKDLEKVSDHL' A
#
# COMPACT_ATOMS: atom_id res chain seq x y z
N MET A 1 9.66 10.37 5.44
CA MET A 1 8.83 9.21 5.08
C MET A 1 9.11 8.91 3.62
N GLU A 2 9.35 7.66 3.27
CA GLU A 2 9.46 7.23 1.87
C GLU A 2 8.05 7.10 1.29
N LEU A 3 7.86 7.51 0.03
CA LEU A 3 6.57 7.34 -0.67
C LEU A 3 6.41 5.90 -1.14
N LEU A 4 5.21 5.35 -0.96
CA LEU A 4 4.86 4.03 -1.46
C LEU A 4 4.69 4.06 -2.98
N LYS A 5 5.30 3.11 -3.67
CA LYS A 5 5.25 3.01 -5.14
C LYS A 5 4.44 1.81 -5.60
N PHE A 6 3.94 1.86 -6.82
CA PHE A 6 3.32 0.74 -7.51
C PHE A 6 4.14 -0.56 -7.32
N GLY A 7 3.47 -1.64 -6.97
CA GLY A 7 4.10 -2.95 -6.76
C GLY A 7 4.76 -3.14 -5.40
N ASN A 8 4.96 -2.09 -4.58
CA ASN A 8 5.47 -2.27 -3.22
C ASN A 8 4.58 -3.24 -2.43
N ARG A 9 5.22 -4.22 -1.77
CA ARG A 9 4.53 -5.07 -0.79
C ARG A 9 4.33 -4.26 0.48
N ILE A 10 3.11 -4.25 0.96
CA ILE A 10 2.72 -3.55 2.18
C ILE A 10 2.05 -4.51 3.15
N LYS A 11 2.06 -4.11 4.41
CA LYS A 11 1.30 -4.73 5.48
C LYS A 11 0.45 -3.66 6.16
N THR A 12 -0.82 -3.93 6.35
CA THR A 12 -1.75 -3.03 7.03
C THR A 12 -1.60 -3.14 8.55
N SER A 13 -2.10 -2.16 9.29
CA SER A 13 -2.08 -2.14 10.76
C SER A 13 -2.82 -3.30 11.43
N ASN A 14 -3.79 -3.92 10.75
CA ASN A 14 -4.49 -5.12 11.21
C ASN A 14 -3.77 -6.43 10.82
N GLY A 15 -2.60 -6.34 10.19
CA GLY A 15 -1.74 -7.47 9.87
C GLY A 15 -2.00 -8.14 8.51
N GLN A 16 -2.89 -7.60 7.68
CA GLN A 16 -3.11 -8.09 6.33
C GLN A 16 -1.98 -7.64 5.39
N GLU A 17 -1.64 -8.46 4.41
CA GLU A 17 -0.64 -8.11 3.40
C GLU A 17 -1.31 -7.75 2.09
N GLY A 18 -0.60 -6.98 1.27
CA GLY A 18 -1.11 -6.55 -0.01
C GLY A 18 -0.05 -5.87 -0.85
N THR A 19 -0.50 -5.32 -1.97
CA THR A 19 0.37 -4.70 -2.97
C THR A 19 -0.18 -3.35 -3.38
N VAL A 20 0.67 -2.33 -3.41
CA VAL A 20 0.31 -1.00 -3.89
C VAL A 20 -0.04 -1.04 -5.37
N GLN A 21 -1.18 -0.46 -5.72
CA GLN A 21 -1.74 -0.52 -7.07
C GLN A 21 -1.47 0.73 -7.91
N GLU A 22 -1.04 1.83 -7.29
CA GLU A 22 -0.69 3.11 -7.94
C GLU A 22 0.38 3.84 -7.09
N ASP A 23 1.21 4.67 -7.71
CA ASP A 23 2.21 5.47 -6.97
C ASP A 23 1.52 6.46 -6.02
N GLN A 24 2.00 6.55 -4.78
CA GLN A 24 1.51 7.55 -3.83
C GLN A 24 1.90 8.97 -4.29
N GLU A 25 0.92 9.86 -4.34
CA GLU A 25 1.15 11.27 -4.61
C GLU A 25 1.90 11.94 -3.43
N ALA A 26 2.89 12.78 -3.73
CA ALA A 26 3.77 13.37 -2.71
C ALA A 26 3.04 14.23 -1.65
N ASN A 27 1.83 14.72 -1.95
CA ASN A 27 1.01 15.54 -1.05
C ASN A 27 -0.27 14.82 -0.60
N SER A 28 -0.38 13.51 -0.82
CA SER A 28 -1.53 12.70 -0.43
C SER A 28 -1.12 11.65 0.60
N ASP A 29 -1.94 11.51 1.63
CA ASP A 29 -1.83 10.41 2.60
C ASP A 29 -2.62 9.19 2.14
N GLU A 30 -3.20 9.18 0.93
CA GLU A 30 -4.02 8.08 0.42
C GLU A 30 -3.22 7.20 -0.54
N VAL A 31 -3.35 5.89 -0.36
CA VAL A 31 -2.65 4.89 -1.16
C VAL A 31 -3.63 3.81 -1.56
N LYS A 32 -3.72 3.55 -2.85
CA LYS A 32 -4.53 2.47 -3.38
C LYS A 32 -3.76 1.17 -3.31
N VAL A 33 -4.31 0.18 -2.62
CA VAL A 33 -3.70 -1.12 -2.40
C VAL A 33 -4.67 -2.23 -2.76
N MET A 34 -4.15 -3.39 -3.14
CA MET A 34 -4.91 -4.62 -3.27
C MET A 34 -4.47 -5.53 -2.14
N ILE A 35 -5.38 -5.86 -1.25
CA ILE A 35 -5.11 -6.77 -0.12
C ILE A 35 -5.23 -8.20 -0.62
N ASP A 36 -4.31 -9.06 -0.17
CA ASP A 36 -4.28 -10.46 -0.57
C ASP A 36 -5.58 -11.16 -0.10
N GLY A 37 -6.34 -11.70 -1.05
CA GLY A 37 -7.63 -12.35 -0.81
C GLY A 37 -8.85 -11.44 -0.97
N GLU A 38 -8.67 -10.14 -1.23
CA GLU A 38 -9.75 -9.25 -1.66
C GLU A 38 -9.84 -9.19 -3.19
N GLU A 39 -11.05 -9.14 -3.73
CA GLU A 39 -11.29 -9.05 -5.18
C GLU A 39 -11.15 -7.61 -5.72
N THR A 40 -11.18 -6.62 -4.84
CA THR A 40 -11.19 -5.20 -5.19
C THR A 40 -10.08 -4.45 -4.47
N ALA A 41 -9.51 -3.45 -5.15
CA ALA A 41 -8.56 -2.54 -4.52
C ALA A 41 -9.26 -1.60 -3.53
N SER A 42 -8.56 -1.31 -2.43
CA SER A 42 -9.00 -0.45 -1.34
C SER A 42 -8.08 0.78 -1.26
N VAL A 43 -8.64 1.93 -0.89
CA VAL A 43 -7.84 3.15 -0.62
C VAL A 43 -7.64 3.26 0.89
N LEU A 44 -6.38 3.16 1.33
CA LEU A 44 -6.00 3.22 2.74
C LEU A 44 -5.08 4.41 2.98
N LYS A 45 -4.94 4.83 4.26
CA LYS A 45 -4.02 5.90 4.61
C LYS A 45 -2.59 5.34 4.70
N ALA A 46 -1.61 6.08 4.17
CA ALA A 46 -0.20 5.69 4.18
C ALA A 46 0.33 5.38 5.58
N LYS A 47 -0.15 6.09 6.61
CA LYS A 47 0.20 5.83 8.01
C LYS A 47 -0.24 4.46 8.55
N ASP A 48 -1.25 3.84 7.92
CA ASP A 48 -1.79 2.54 8.30
C ASP A 48 -1.14 1.40 7.50
N LEU A 49 -0.14 1.73 6.67
CA LEU A 49 0.60 0.83 5.81
C LEU A 49 2.08 0.84 6.20
N GLU A 50 2.65 -0.35 6.31
CA GLU A 50 4.09 -0.57 6.47
C GLU A 50 4.63 -1.20 5.19
N LYS A 51 5.69 -0.61 4.62
CA LYS A 51 6.38 -1.19 3.47
C LYS A 51 7.17 -2.42 3.94
N VAL A 52 6.87 -3.58 3.35
CA VAL A 52 7.52 -4.86 3.65
C VAL A 52 8.72 -5.08 2.74
N SER A 53 8.55 -4.85 1.44
CA SER A 53 9.63 -4.97 0.46
C SER A 53 9.37 -4.11 -0.77
N ASP A 54 10.45 -3.70 -1.43
CA ASP A 54 10.39 -3.28 -2.84
C ASP A 54 10.07 -4.50 -3.72
N HIS A 55 9.35 -4.27 -4.79
CA HIS A 55 9.29 -5.24 -5.89
C HIS A 55 10.57 -5.12 -6.71
N LEU A 56 11.12 -6.26 -7.14
CA LEU A 56 12.34 -6.36 -7.98
C LEU A 56 12.13 -5.74 -9.37
#